data_AF-A0A7S3YFW9-F1
#
_entry.id   AF-A0A7S3YFW9-F1
#
_cell.length_a   1.000
_cell.length_b   1.000
_cell.length_c   1.000
_cell.angle_alpha   90.00
_cell.angle_beta   90.00
_cell.angle_gamma   90.00
#
_symmetry.space_group_name_H-M   'P 1'
#
loop_
_entity.id
_entity.type
_entity.pdbx_description
1 polymer ?
#
loop_
_entity_poly.entity_id
_entity_poly.type
_entity_poly.pdbx_seq_one_letter_code
_entity_poly.pdbx_strand_id
1 'polypeptide(L)'
;GRRRLTVWTSTLRRTGMTVARMHALWDVVKWRALDEIDAGLMEGMTYQDVADQMPEEYLARKQDKLNYRYPRGESYKDVFSRVEPVLFELQRSTTPLLIVGHQAILRVIYGYMTGKKPEDCPTLTMPLHTIIELRPAGNSCEEIWHSPMSDAPRTPTVIRAMERRDSDAAEGAPKQAAAAEGAVPAW
;
A
#
# COMPACT_ATOMS: atom_id res chain seq x y z
N GLY A 1 -22.41 15.68 -17.60
CA GLY A 1 -20.99 15.85 -17.97
C GLY A 1 -20.16 14.77 -17.29
N ARG A 2 -19.11 14.25 -17.94
CA ARG A 2 -18.19 13.28 -17.31
C ARG A 2 -17.63 13.90 -16.03
N ARG A 3 -17.79 13.24 -14.88
CA ARG A 3 -17.11 13.65 -13.64
C ARG A 3 -15.61 13.65 -13.91
N ARG A 4 -14.94 14.73 -13.53
CA ARG A 4 -13.49 14.87 -13.66
C ARG A 4 -12.84 13.95 -12.62
N LEU A 5 -12.08 12.96 -13.09
CA LEU A 5 -11.27 12.06 -12.26
C LEU A 5 -9.82 12.52 -12.40
N THR A 6 -9.11 12.59 -11.27
CA THR A 6 -7.66 12.79 -11.25
C THR A 6 -7.00 11.46 -10.92
N VAL A 7 -5.90 11.15 -11.61
CA VAL A 7 -5.12 9.92 -11.38
C VAL A 7 -3.79 10.29 -10.76
N TRP A 8 -3.47 9.75 -9.61
CA TRP A 8 -2.15 9.89 -8.98
C TRP A 8 -1.35 8.61 -9.15
N THR A 9 -0.06 8.79 -9.46
CA THR A 9 0.87 7.67 -9.65
C THR A 9 2.18 7.94 -8.94
N SER A 10 2.91 6.86 -8.65
CA SER A 10 4.34 6.96 -8.35
C SER A 10 5.15 7.41 -9.58
N THR A 11 6.43 7.70 -9.39
CA THR A 11 7.37 7.98 -10.49
C THR A 11 7.89 6.69 -11.16
N LEU A 12 7.71 5.54 -10.52
CA LEU A 12 8.22 4.25 -11.01
C LEU A 12 7.48 3.77 -12.27
N ARG A 13 8.25 3.19 -13.21
CA ARG A 13 7.77 2.79 -14.55
C ARG A 13 6.48 1.96 -14.52
N ARG A 14 6.31 1.07 -13.55
CA ARG A 14 5.16 0.16 -13.47
C ARG A 14 3.83 0.90 -13.29
N THR A 15 3.76 1.94 -12.45
CA THR A 15 2.52 2.71 -12.27
C THR A 15 2.23 3.55 -13.52
N GLY A 16 3.27 4.12 -14.14
CA GLY A 16 3.13 4.85 -15.41
C GLY A 16 2.63 3.98 -16.55
N MET A 17 3.10 2.73 -16.66
CA MET A 17 2.60 1.78 -17.66
C MET A 17 1.14 1.39 -17.42
N THR A 18 0.74 1.18 -16.16
CA THR A 18 -0.65 0.84 -15.80
C THR A 18 -1.64 1.92 -16.26
N VAL A 19 -1.27 3.19 -16.15
CA VAL A 19 -2.14 4.32 -16.50
C VAL A 19 -1.89 4.88 -17.91
N ALA A 20 -1.07 4.22 -18.73
CA ALA A 20 -0.62 4.77 -20.02
C ALA A 20 -1.78 5.21 -20.94
N ARG A 21 -2.89 4.44 -20.95
CA ARG A 21 -4.10 4.76 -21.74
C ARG A 21 -5.01 5.81 -21.10
N MET A 22 -4.79 6.15 -19.83
CA MET A 22 -5.60 7.08 -19.05
C MET A 22 -5.26 8.54 -19.34
N HIS A 23 -4.02 8.83 -19.77
CA HIS A 23 -3.57 10.18 -20.12
C HIS A 23 -4.41 10.88 -21.19
N ALA A 24 -5.09 10.12 -22.06
CA ALA A 24 -5.96 10.69 -23.10
C ALA A 24 -7.31 11.19 -22.55
N LEU A 25 -7.67 10.82 -21.32
CA LEU A 25 -9.01 11.03 -20.76
C LEU A 25 -8.98 11.79 -19.42
N TRP A 26 -7.88 11.69 -18.68
CA TRP A 26 -7.79 12.19 -17.31
C TRP A 26 -6.43 12.82 -17.01
N ASP A 27 -6.44 13.77 -16.07
CA ASP A 27 -5.24 14.39 -15.55
C ASP A 27 -4.47 13.37 -14.70
N VAL A 28 -3.23 13.06 -15.11
CA VAL A 28 -2.34 12.12 -14.41
C VAL A 28 -1.21 12.91 -13.75
N VAL A 29 -1.15 12.87 -12.42
CA VAL A 29 -0.14 13.55 -11.60
C VAL A 29 0.81 12.51 -11.01
N LYS A 30 2.11 12.81 -11.07
CA LYS A 30 3.15 11.95 -10.49
C LYS A 30 3.58 12.50 -9.14
N TRP A 31 3.62 11.63 -8.14
CA TRP A 31 4.06 11.92 -6.79
C TRP A 31 5.23 11.02 -6.44
N ARG A 32 6.41 11.60 -6.19
CA ARG A 32 7.56 10.84 -5.68
C ARG A 32 7.28 10.25 -4.31
N ALA A 33 6.45 10.92 -3.51
CA ALA A 33 5.95 10.40 -2.24
C ALA A 33 5.14 9.09 -2.38
N LEU A 34 4.68 8.73 -3.58
CA LEU A 34 4.02 7.46 -3.86
C LEU A 34 4.97 6.36 -4.37
N ASP A 35 6.28 6.60 -4.47
CA ASP A 35 7.26 5.55 -4.79
C ASP A 35 7.28 4.49 -3.69
N GLU A 36 7.52 3.23 -4.08
CA GLU A 36 7.51 2.11 -3.14
C GLU A 36 8.53 2.31 -2.03
N ILE A 37 8.30 1.65 -0.89
CA ILE A 37 9.26 1.60 0.20
C ILE A 37 10.65 1.22 -0.33
N ASP A 38 11.66 2.01 0.01
CA ASP A 38 13.03 1.77 -0.41
C ASP A 38 13.64 0.62 0.40
N ALA A 39 13.91 -0.52 -0.25
CA ALA A 39 14.53 -1.67 0.39
C ALA A 39 16.06 -1.56 0.53
N GLY A 40 16.67 -0.45 0.09
CA GLY A 40 18.09 -0.16 0.26
C GLY A 40 18.99 -1.26 -0.30
N LEU A 41 19.88 -1.79 0.54
CA LEU A 41 20.78 -2.89 0.15
C LEU A 41 20.07 -4.19 -0.23
N MET A 42 18.80 -4.34 0.15
CA MET A 42 17.98 -5.51 -0.17
C MET A 42 17.13 -5.33 -1.43
N GLU A 43 17.24 -4.18 -2.12
CA GLU A 43 16.52 -3.96 -3.37
C GLU A 43 16.92 -5.03 -4.41
N GLY A 44 15.93 -5.75 -4.90
CA GLY A 44 16.18 -6.84 -5.84
C GLY A 44 16.78 -8.11 -5.24
N MET A 45 16.75 -8.34 -3.90
CA MET A 45 16.85 -9.67 -3.21
C MET A 45 15.52 -10.41 -2.85
N THR A 46 15.31 -11.70 -3.22
CA THR A 46 14.05 -12.44 -2.89
C THR A 46 13.96 -12.64 -1.39
N TYR A 47 12.80 -13.01 -0.86
CA TYR A 47 12.74 -13.48 0.52
C TYR A 47 13.73 -14.59 0.85
N GLN A 48 13.93 -15.52 -0.10
CA GLN A 48 14.87 -16.59 0.08
C GLN A 48 16.31 -16.06 0.09
N ASP A 49 16.65 -15.15 -0.84
CA ASP A 49 17.97 -14.51 -0.87
C ASP A 49 18.26 -13.74 0.41
N VAL A 50 17.29 -12.99 0.93
CA VAL A 50 17.45 -12.24 2.20
C VAL A 50 17.60 -13.21 3.36
N ALA A 51 16.79 -14.27 3.43
CA ALA A 51 16.89 -15.26 4.50
C ALA A 51 18.24 -16.00 4.47
N ASP A 52 18.78 -16.28 3.29
CA ASP A 52 20.03 -17.03 3.10
C ASP A 52 21.28 -16.14 3.25
N GLN A 53 21.25 -14.92 2.70
CA GLN A 53 22.42 -14.03 2.64
C GLN A 53 22.45 -13.00 3.79
N MET A 54 21.30 -12.64 4.35
CA MET A 54 21.14 -11.63 5.41
C MET A 54 20.14 -12.09 6.50
N PRO A 55 20.37 -13.23 7.16
CA PRO A 55 19.40 -13.84 8.09
C PRO A 55 19.03 -12.94 9.27
N GLU A 56 19.96 -12.11 9.76
CA GLU A 56 19.72 -11.14 10.84
C GLU A 56 18.68 -10.09 10.42
N GLU A 57 18.81 -9.55 9.21
CA GLU A 57 17.86 -8.57 8.65
C GLU A 57 16.48 -9.20 8.41
N TYR A 58 16.45 -10.45 7.91
CA TYR A 58 15.21 -11.20 7.73
C TYR A 58 14.45 -11.35 9.06
N LEU A 59 15.16 -11.76 10.12
CA LEU A 59 14.57 -11.95 11.45
C LEU A 59 14.15 -10.62 12.09
N ALA A 60 15.00 -9.60 12.04
CA ALA A 60 14.70 -8.28 12.58
C ALA A 60 13.43 -7.68 11.96
N ARG A 61 13.31 -7.77 10.62
CA ARG A 61 12.11 -7.32 9.91
C ARG A 61 10.87 -8.13 10.26
N LYS A 62 11.01 -9.45 10.43
CA LYS A 62 9.89 -10.32 10.80
C LYS A 62 9.38 -10.01 12.22
N GLN A 63 10.29 -9.69 13.14
CA GLN A 63 9.98 -9.40 14.53
C GLN A 63 9.25 -8.06 14.70
N ASP A 64 9.67 -7.03 13.98
CA ASP A 64 9.07 -5.69 14.09
C ASP A 64 9.04 -4.98 12.73
N LYS A 65 8.03 -5.34 11.92
CA LYS A 65 7.89 -4.84 10.55
C LYS A 65 7.60 -3.33 10.47
N LEU A 66 7.02 -2.73 11.52
CA LEU A 66 6.73 -1.30 11.58
C LEU A 66 8.02 -0.50 11.77
N ASN A 67 8.83 -0.89 12.75
CA ASN A 67 10.01 -0.12 13.16
C ASN A 67 11.29 -0.51 12.42
N TYR A 68 11.33 -1.71 11.84
CA TYR A 68 12.47 -2.14 11.03
C TYR A 68 12.72 -1.19 9.86
N ARG A 69 13.96 -0.71 9.74
CA ARG A 69 14.43 0.10 8.64
C ARG A 69 15.41 -0.72 7.82
N TYR A 70 15.15 -0.86 6.51
CA TYR A 70 16.11 -1.53 5.63
C TYR A 70 17.48 -0.85 5.68
N PRO A 71 18.59 -1.61 5.61
CA PRO A 71 19.92 -1.02 5.51
C PRO A 71 20.03 -0.07 4.32
N ARG A 72 20.28 1.22 4.58
CA ARG A 72 20.28 2.31 3.58
C ARG A 72 18.94 2.51 2.84
N GLY A 73 17.83 2.09 3.44
CA GLY A 73 16.48 2.26 2.91
C GLY A 73 15.54 2.85 3.96
N GLU A 74 14.26 2.49 3.85
CA GLU A 74 13.17 3.03 4.65
C GLU A 74 12.61 2.03 5.66
N SER A 75 11.91 2.55 6.66
CA SER A 75 10.95 1.83 7.50
C SER A 75 9.52 2.23 7.13
N TYR A 76 8.52 1.52 7.64
CA TYR A 76 7.14 1.98 7.51
C TYR A 76 6.91 3.37 8.15
N LYS A 77 7.66 3.72 9.21
CA LYS A 77 7.64 5.07 9.80
C LYS A 77 8.14 6.16 8.85
N ASP A 78 9.18 5.87 8.09
CA ASP A 78 9.67 6.79 7.06
C ASP A 78 8.61 6.96 5.95
N VAL A 79 7.95 5.86 5.57
CA VAL A 79 6.85 5.89 4.59
C VAL A 79 5.66 6.71 5.10
N PHE A 80 5.22 6.55 6.34
CA PHE A 80 4.14 7.36 6.92
C PHE A 80 4.45 8.86 6.79
N SER A 81 5.65 9.26 7.24
CA SER A 81 6.11 10.65 7.18
C SER A 81 6.18 11.17 5.74
N ARG A 82 6.65 10.34 4.81
CA ARG A 82 6.77 10.70 3.38
C ARG A 82 5.40 10.85 2.69
N VAL A 83 4.42 10.06 3.10
CA VAL A 83 3.08 10.03 2.50
C VAL A 83 2.14 11.08 3.10
N GLU A 84 2.47 11.66 4.26
CA GLU A 84 1.68 12.70 4.93
C GLU A 84 1.20 13.84 3.99
N PRO A 85 2.05 14.45 3.13
CA PRO A 85 1.57 15.49 2.20
C PRO A 85 0.55 14.97 1.18
N VAL A 86 0.63 13.69 0.80
CA VAL A 86 -0.33 13.06 -0.12
C VAL A 86 -1.68 12.88 0.58
N LEU A 87 -1.67 12.47 1.86
CA LEU A 87 -2.90 12.33 2.66
C LEU A 87 -3.59 13.68 2.85
N PHE A 88 -2.81 14.73 3.12
CA PHE A 88 -3.33 16.09 3.22
C PHE A 88 -4.05 16.54 1.95
N GLU A 89 -3.44 16.35 0.77
CA GLU A 89 -4.08 16.68 -0.50
C GLU A 89 -5.29 15.77 -0.81
N LEU A 90 -5.23 14.49 -0.44
CA LEU A 90 -6.32 13.54 -0.61
C LEU A 90 -7.57 14.00 0.15
N GLN A 91 -7.42 14.48 1.39
CA GLN A 91 -8.51 15.00 2.21
C GLN A 91 -9.12 16.31 1.67
N ARG A 92 -8.32 17.09 0.95
CA ARG A 92 -8.76 18.36 0.35
C ARG A 92 -9.43 18.19 -1.00
N SER A 93 -9.29 17.02 -1.63
CA SER A 93 -9.88 16.74 -2.93
C SER A 93 -11.41 16.64 -2.83
N THR A 94 -12.11 17.44 -3.63
CA THR A 94 -13.57 17.41 -3.76
C THR A 94 -14.05 16.56 -4.95
N THR A 95 -13.11 16.03 -5.73
CA THR A 95 -13.38 15.17 -6.90
C THR A 95 -12.88 13.75 -6.65
N PRO A 96 -13.50 12.73 -7.28
CA PRO A 96 -12.98 11.37 -7.25
C PRO A 96 -11.52 11.31 -7.70
N LEU A 97 -10.75 10.45 -7.04
CA LEU A 97 -9.33 10.30 -7.27
C LEU A 97 -8.97 8.81 -7.38
N LEU A 98 -8.13 8.46 -8.36
CA LEU A 98 -7.56 7.12 -8.51
C LEU A 98 -6.08 7.16 -8.14
N ILE A 99 -5.68 6.43 -7.10
CA ILE A 99 -4.27 6.24 -6.75
C ILE A 99 -3.79 4.91 -7.31
N VAL A 100 -2.77 4.95 -8.18
CA VAL A 100 -2.04 3.76 -8.65
C VAL A 100 -0.64 3.79 -8.04
N GLY A 101 -0.48 3.06 -6.95
CA GLY A 101 0.76 3.00 -6.17
C GLY A 101 1.28 1.57 -6.05
N HIS A 102 1.92 1.31 -4.92
CA HIS A 102 2.56 0.04 -4.59
C HIS A 102 2.11 -0.43 -3.22
N GLN A 103 2.39 -1.68 -2.87
CA GLN A 103 1.71 -2.29 -1.75
C GLN A 103 2.05 -1.64 -0.41
N ALA A 104 3.32 -1.30 -0.09
CA ALA A 104 3.60 -0.65 1.19
C ALA A 104 2.91 0.71 1.30
N ILE A 105 2.90 1.47 0.20
CA ILE A 105 2.27 2.79 0.12
C ILE A 105 0.74 2.70 0.21
N LEU A 106 0.14 1.76 -0.53
CA LEU A 106 -1.31 1.55 -0.55
C LEU A 106 -1.82 1.06 0.81
N ARG A 107 -1.04 0.25 1.54
CA ARG A 107 -1.36 -0.13 2.92
C ARG A 107 -1.44 1.07 3.84
N VAL A 108 -0.48 1.98 3.74
CA VAL A 108 -0.45 3.23 4.54
C VAL A 108 -1.66 4.10 4.22
N ILE A 109 -1.92 4.36 2.94
CA ILE A 109 -3.06 5.19 2.52
C ILE A 109 -4.39 4.54 2.92
N TYR A 110 -4.57 3.25 2.63
CA TYR A 110 -5.78 2.53 3.02
C TYR A 110 -5.97 2.51 4.54
N GLY A 111 -4.90 2.22 5.29
CA GLY A 111 -4.95 2.19 6.75
C GLY A 111 -5.41 3.53 7.32
N TYR A 112 -4.92 4.64 6.75
CA TYR A 112 -5.30 5.98 7.17
C TYR A 112 -6.78 6.24 6.90
N MET A 113 -7.20 5.98 5.66
CA MET A 113 -8.57 6.22 5.21
C MET A 113 -9.60 5.35 5.94
N THR A 114 -9.21 4.17 6.42
CA THR A 114 -10.08 3.22 7.13
C THR A 114 -9.88 3.21 8.64
N GLY A 115 -9.12 4.16 9.18
CA GLY A 115 -8.91 4.33 10.63
C GLY A 115 -8.18 3.18 11.32
N LYS A 116 -7.32 2.45 10.60
CA LYS A 116 -6.46 1.42 11.20
C LYS A 116 -5.39 2.06 12.07
N LYS A 117 -4.83 1.28 12.99
CA LYS A 117 -3.67 1.72 13.74
C LYS A 117 -2.40 1.59 12.89
N PRO A 118 -1.39 2.45 13.07
CA PRO A 118 -0.13 2.35 12.33
C PRO A 118 0.53 0.96 12.42
N GLU A 119 0.40 0.27 13.56
CA GLU A 119 0.97 -1.06 13.79
C GLU A 119 0.33 -2.16 12.92
N ASP A 120 -0.94 -1.97 12.53
CA ASP A 120 -1.67 -2.93 11.70
C ASP A 120 -1.37 -2.74 10.21
N CYS A 121 -0.91 -1.56 9.80
CA CYS A 121 -0.75 -1.21 8.39
C CYS A 121 0.23 -2.11 7.62
N PRO A 122 1.41 -2.48 8.16
CA PRO A 122 2.40 -3.32 7.45
C PRO A 122 1.92 -4.72 7.06
N THR A 123 0.79 -5.18 7.62
CA THR A 123 0.24 -6.53 7.40
C THR A 123 -1.05 -6.53 6.59
N LEU A 124 -1.64 -5.35 6.30
CA LEU A 124 -2.84 -5.22 5.48
C LEU A 124 -2.71 -5.90 4.11
N THR A 125 -3.78 -6.54 3.66
CA THR A 125 -3.80 -7.26 2.37
C THR A 125 -4.11 -6.30 1.23
N MET A 126 -3.22 -6.22 0.24
CA MET A 126 -3.37 -5.40 -0.96
C MET A 126 -3.13 -6.26 -2.21
N PRO A 127 -4.15 -6.99 -2.69
CA PRO A 127 -3.97 -7.92 -3.80
C PRO A 127 -3.75 -7.17 -5.12
N LEU A 128 -2.87 -7.71 -5.96
CA LEU A 128 -2.69 -7.23 -7.33
C LEU A 128 -3.98 -7.37 -8.15
N HIS A 129 -4.15 -6.44 -9.08
CA HIS A 129 -5.28 -6.37 -10.03
C HIS A 129 -6.65 -6.10 -9.37
N THR A 130 -6.69 -5.66 -8.12
CA THR A 130 -7.92 -5.28 -7.44
C THR A 130 -8.00 -3.76 -7.31
N ILE A 131 -9.19 -3.18 -7.53
CA ILE A 131 -9.50 -1.80 -7.17
C ILE A 131 -10.24 -1.82 -5.83
N ILE A 132 -9.74 -1.06 -4.86
CA ILE A 132 -10.42 -0.84 -3.58
C ILE A 132 -11.01 0.57 -3.64
N GLU A 133 -12.32 0.65 -3.80
CA GLU A 133 -13.04 1.92 -3.77
C GLU A 133 -13.36 2.27 -2.31
N LEU A 134 -12.87 3.44 -1.89
CA LEU A 134 -13.07 3.97 -0.55
C LEU A 134 -14.03 5.16 -0.62
N ARG A 135 -15.11 5.11 0.16
CA ARG A 135 -16.12 6.17 0.26
C ARG A 135 -16.16 6.70 1.69
N PRO A 136 -15.48 7.83 1.97
CA PRO A 136 -15.53 8.45 3.29
C PRO A 136 -16.95 8.87 3.66
N ALA A 137 -17.39 8.54 4.88
CA ALA A 137 -18.71 8.83 5.41
C ALA A 137 -18.61 9.29 6.88
N GLY A 138 -18.25 10.56 7.09
CA GLY A 138 -17.99 11.09 8.43
C GLY A 138 -16.78 10.42 9.06
N ASN A 139 -17.00 9.70 10.17
CA ASN A 139 -15.94 8.98 10.90
C ASN A 139 -15.71 7.54 10.40
N SER A 140 -16.42 7.11 9.37
CA SER A 140 -16.26 5.78 8.77
C SER A 140 -15.86 5.88 7.29
N CYS A 141 -15.47 4.74 6.73
CA CYS A 141 -15.18 4.59 5.31
C CYS A 141 -15.87 3.32 4.80
N GLU A 142 -16.75 3.45 3.82
CA GLU A 142 -17.31 2.30 3.11
C GLU A 142 -16.27 1.78 2.11
N GLU A 143 -16.09 0.46 2.09
CA GLU A 143 -15.12 -0.23 1.25
C GLU A 143 -15.82 -1.10 0.22
N ILE A 144 -15.49 -0.92 -1.06
CA ILE A 144 -15.99 -1.76 -2.16
C ILE A 144 -14.80 -2.34 -2.93
N TRP A 145 -14.74 -3.66 -2.98
CA TRP A 145 -13.62 -4.40 -3.57
C TRP A 145 -13.99 -4.91 -4.95
N HIS A 146 -13.32 -4.40 -5.98
CA HIS A 146 -13.50 -4.81 -7.36
C HIS A 146 -12.31 -5.68 -7.79
N SER A 147 -12.54 -6.99 -7.93
CA SER A 147 -11.53 -7.93 -8.44
C SER A 147 -11.79 -8.28 -9.91
N PRO A 148 -10.76 -8.65 -10.70
CA PRO A 148 -10.98 -9.12 -12.05
C PRO A 148 -11.84 -10.39 -11.99
N MET A 149 -12.83 -10.50 -12.89
CA MET A 149 -13.45 -11.79 -13.17
C MET A 149 -12.31 -12.76 -13.56
N SER A 150 -12.22 -13.91 -12.87
CA SER A 150 -11.03 -14.76 -12.88
C SER A 150 -10.73 -15.33 -14.27
N ASP A 151 -9.45 -15.36 -14.67
CA ASP A 151 -8.91 -16.41 -15.56
C ASP A 151 -7.35 -16.46 -15.53
N ALA A 152 -6.82 -17.35 -14.65
CA ALA A 152 -5.51 -18.06 -14.67
C ALA A 152 -4.15 -17.31 -14.92
N PRO A 153 -3.00 -18.01 -14.98
CA PRO A 153 -2.14 -18.47 -13.86
C PRO A 153 -0.92 -17.57 -13.57
N ARG A 154 -0.37 -17.64 -12.34
CA ARG A 154 0.66 -16.73 -11.79
C ARG A 154 2.10 -17.26 -11.98
N THR A 155 2.97 -16.49 -12.63
CA THR A 155 4.39 -16.79 -12.96
C THR A 155 5.35 -16.61 -11.76
N PRO A 156 6.52 -17.30 -11.69
CA PRO A 156 7.39 -17.30 -10.50
C PRO A 156 8.07 -15.94 -10.31
N THR A 157 8.04 -15.42 -9.08
CA THR A 157 8.44 -14.05 -8.80
C THR A 157 9.89 -13.95 -8.34
N VAL A 158 10.76 -13.54 -9.26
CA VAL A 158 12.08 -12.95 -8.96
C VAL A 158 11.81 -11.62 -8.28
N ILE A 159 12.31 -11.46 -7.07
CA ILE A 159 12.54 -10.21 -6.33
C ILE A 159 11.81 -8.96 -6.81
N ARG A 160 10.50 -9.12 -6.83
CA ARG A 160 9.47 -8.10 -6.87
C ARG A 160 8.28 -8.57 -6.03
N ALA A 161 8.47 -9.63 -5.25
CA ALA A 161 7.48 -10.23 -4.37
C ALA A 161 8.08 -10.35 -2.97
N MET A 162 7.95 -9.29 -2.19
CA MET A 162 7.92 -9.41 -0.74
C MET A 162 6.51 -9.82 -0.24
N GLU A 163 5.65 -10.46 -1.05
CA GLU A 163 4.19 -10.26 -0.82
C GLU A 163 3.29 -11.50 -0.95
N ARG A 164 3.85 -12.72 -1.03
CA ARG A 164 3.02 -13.93 -0.93
C ARG A 164 3.66 -14.96 0.00
N ARG A 165 3.43 -14.80 1.32
CA ARG A 165 3.39 -15.87 2.35
C ARG A 165 3.37 -15.39 3.82
N ASP A 166 3.11 -14.11 4.10
CA ASP A 166 2.83 -13.68 5.50
C ASP A 166 1.40 -14.10 5.97
N SER A 167 0.56 -14.67 5.09
CA SER A 167 -0.83 -15.06 5.42
C SER A 167 -0.98 -16.46 6.04
N ASP A 168 0.02 -17.34 5.94
CA ASP A 168 -0.15 -18.76 6.31
C ASP A 168 0.35 -19.08 7.73
N ALA A 169 0.59 -18.05 8.56
CA ALA A 169 1.00 -18.22 9.96
C ALA A 169 0.04 -17.58 10.98
N ALA A 170 -1.13 -17.10 10.56
CA ALA A 170 -2.13 -16.52 11.44
C ALA A 170 -3.50 -17.20 11.28
N GLU A 171 -3.56 -18.51 11.53
CA GLU A 171 -4.83 -19.20 11.71
C GLU A 171 -5.14 -19.25 13.21
N GLY A 172 -6.14 -18.46 13.64
CA GLY A 172 -6.70 -18.54 14.99
C GLY A 172 -6.76 -17.23 15.78
N ALA A 173 -7.52 -16.24 15.32
CA ALA A 173 -8.08 -15.22 16.22
C ALA A 173 -9.47 -14.78 15.73
N PRO A 174 -10.48 -14.72 16.61
CA PRO A 174 -11.85 -14.41 16.22
C PRO A 174 -11.99 -12.95 15.78
N LYS A 175 -12.76 -12.73 14.71
CA LYS A 175 -13.20 -11.40 14.27
C LYS A 175 -14.13 -10.80 15.34
N GLN A 176 -13.64 -9.81 16.07
CA GLN A 176 -14.52 -8.86 16.76
C GLN A 176 -14.52 -7.54 15.99
N ALA A 177 -15.68 -7.20 15.44
CA ALA A 177 -15.98 -5.87 14.97
C ALA A 177 -16.26 -4.99 16.20
N ALA A 178 -15.33 -4.08 16.50
CA ALA A 178 -15.60 -2.98 17.41
C ALA A 178 -15.80 -1.72 16.58
N ALA A 179 -17.00 -1.13 16.69
CA ALA A 179 -17.23 0.23 16.24
C ALA A 179 -16.38 1.16 17.12
N ALA A 180 -15.40 1.83 16.51
CA ALA A 180 -14.62 2.85 17.19
C ALA A 180 -15.28 4.22 16.91
N GLU A 181 -15.93 4.77 17.92
CA GLU A 181 -16.27 6.19 17.96
C GLU A 181 -15.00 7.02 18.23
N GLY A 182 -14.87 8.14 17.51
CA GLY A 182 -14.15 9.32 17.99
C GLY A 182 -12.62 9.28 17.84
N ALA A 183 -12.14 10.18 16.97
CA ALA A 183 -10.74 10.51 16.68
C ALA A 183 -9.96 9.48 15.83
N VAL A 184 -9.55 9.91 14.64
CA VAL A 184 -8.48 9.28 13.87
C VAL A 184 -7.24 9.28 14.80
N PRO A 185 -6.54 8.14 14.98
CA PRO A 185 -5.32 8.10 15.78
C PRO A 185 -4.34 9.20 15.32
N ALA A 186 -3.46 9.67 16.20
CA ALA A 186 -2.32 10.47 15.75
C ALA A 186 -1.42 9.55 14.90
N TRP A 187 -1.46 9.75 13.60
CA TRP A 187 -0.62 9.09 12.60
C TRP A 187 0.73 9.81 12.49
#